data_AF-A0A0Q4LFX0-F1
#
_entry.id   AF-A0A0Q4LFX0-F1
#
_cell.length_a   1.000
_cell.length_b   1.000
_cell.length_c   1.000
_cell.angle_alpha   90.00
_cell.angle_beta   90.00
_cell.angle_gamma   90.00
#
_symmetry.space_group_name_H-M   'P 1'
#
loop_
_entity.id
_entity.type
_entity.pdbx_description
1 polymer ?
#
loop_
_entity_poly.entity_id
_entity_poly.type
_entity_poly.pdbx_seq_one_letter_code
_entity_poly.pdbx_strand_id
1 'polypeptide(L)'
;MVVSDPTLPDNPLVYVNRAFEALTGFSAVEVVGRNCRFMQGPLTDQADVRRMKDAIALRKPIDIDLLNHRRDGTPFWNRLMVAPVHDATGSLRYFVASQLDVTLERHGLLQLERDRDTLSAELAKREVALAEREARLALALDAGGLGTWTIDLPEWRLSYSPSCLTNFGRPVGEKLSIESMLACVHPEDRDLLTNSLNSAIEHGTRYNVEYRILTPEGEQRWIHSQGSLQRRADGTPLAVSGFSSNVSARKFAEEQRSVLAHELTHRVKNTLATVSAVVSQTLRDAASLAEARDAVSGRIASLASAHELLLKDEIEGAAIGEIVERVLAPFMDSNGRRFSAVGPTIRLTPEVTLALSMALHELATNAIKYGALSVPEGQVSIRWDLNGNATERRLTFSWAEQDGPVVAVPTRIGFG
;
A
#
# COMPACT_ATOMS: atom_id res chain seq x y z
N MET A 1 -63.30 43.34 7.01
CA MET A 1 -64.32 43.29 5.94
C MET A 1 -64.74 44.70 5.64
N VAL A 2 -64.74 45.05 4.36
CA VAL A 2 -65.18 46.34 3.85
C VAL A 2 -66.13 46.12 2.68
N VAL A 3 -66.99 47.10 2.43
CA VAL A 3 -67.87 47.13 1.26
C VAL A 3 -67.65 48.46 0.55
N SER A 4 -67.49 48.43 -0.76
CA SER A 4 -67.44 49.61 -1.61
C SER A 4 -68.57 49.62 -2.62
N ASP A 5 -68.99 50.81 -3.03
CA ASP A 5 -70.07 51.01 -3.98
C ASP A 5 -69.53 51.49 -5.33
N PRO A 6 -69.44 50.62 -6.34
CA PRO A 6 -68.93 50.98 -7.67
C PRO A 6 -69.90 51.83 -8.48
N THR A 7 -71.13 52.06 -8.01
CA THR A 7 -72.09 52.97 -8.67
C THR A 7 -71.81 54.45 -8.36
N LEU A 8 -71.07 54.71 -7.27
CA LEU A 8 -70.59 56.05 -6.92
C LEU A 8 -69.25 56.35 -7.61
N PRO A 9 -68.97 57.64 -7.92
CA PRO A 9 -67.69 58.03 -8.49
C PRO A 9 -66.53 57.54 -7.63
N ASP A 10 -65.52 56.94 -8.27
CA ASP A 10 -64.28 56.47 -7.63
C ASP A 10 -64.41 55.21 -6.73
N ASN A 11 -65.55 54.51 -6.74
CA ASN A 11 -65.80 53.27 -5.96
C ASN A 11 -65.41 53.42 -4.47
N PRO A 12 -66.06 54.35 -3.73
CA PRO A 12 -65.74 54.63 -2.34
C PRO A 12 -66.19 53.51 -1.41
N LEU A 13 -65.51 53.37 -0.27
CA LEU A 13 -65.93 52.51 0.83
C LEU A 13 -67.26 53.05 1.41
N VAL A 14 -68.29 52.21 1.47
CA VAL A 14 -69.58 52.53 2.11
C VAL A 14 -69.72 51.88 3.48
N TYR A 15 -68.90 50.87 3.76
CA TYR A 15 -68.86 50.21 5.06
C TYR A 15 -67.48 49.65 5.35
N VAL A 16 -67.05 49.74 6.60
CA VAL A 16 -65.89 49.01 7.15
C VAL A 16 -66.29 48.42 8.51
N ASN A 17 -65.77 47.25 8.84
CA ASN A 17 -66.01 46.64 10.16
C ASN A 17 -64.92 47.01 11.17
N ARG A 18 -65.17 46.73 12.47
CA ARG A 18 -64.18 46.99 13.54
C ARG A 18 -62.84 46.29 13.34
N ALA A 19 -62.83 45.10 12.72
CA ALA A 19 -61.58 44.39 12.43
C ALA A 19 -60.72 45.14 11.41
N PHE A 20 -61.33 45.83 10.44
CA PHE A 20 -60.61 46.70 9.51
C PHE A 20 -60.01 47.91 10.25
N GLU A 21 -60.76 48.53 11.16
CA GLU A 21 -60.26 49.65 11.96
C GLU A 21 -59.07 49.22 12.83
N ALA A 22 -59.18 48.07 13.50
CA ALA A 22 -58.11 47.50 14.31
C ALA A 22 -56.87 47.12 13.49
N LEU A 23 -57.07 46.56 12.29
CA LEU A 23 -55.98 46.18 11.38
C LEU A 23 -55.25 47.41 10.82
N THR A 24 -55.98 48.42 10.39
CA THR A 24 -55.40 49.53 9.60
C THR A 24 -55.09 50.76 10.45
N GLY A 25 -55.68 50.87 11.64
CA GLY A 25 -55.60 52.03 12.52
C GLY A 25 -56.46 53.22 12.06
N PHE A 26 -57.15 53.12 10.93
CA PHE A 26 -58.10 54.14 10.46
C PHE A 26 -59.50 53.86 10.99
N SER A 27 -60.18 54.89 11.49
CA SER A 27 -61.58 54.80 11.90
C SER A 27 -62.54 54.80 10.71
N ALA A 28 -63.72 54.21 10.88
CA ALA A 28 -64.78 54.19 9.87
C ALA A 28 -65.16 55.59 9.39
N VAL A 29 -65.17 56.57 10.31
CA VAL A 29 -65.51 57.97 10.01
C VAL A 29 -64.47 58.63 9.09
N GLU A 30 -63.19 58.23 9.18
CA GLU A 30 -62.10 58.80 8.36
C GLU A 30 -62.05 58.21 6.93
N VAL A 31 -62.64 57.04 6.71
CA VAL A 31 -62.42 56.24 5.49
C VAL A 31 -63.68 55.96 4.67
N VAL A 32 -64.86 55.96 5.28
CA VAL A 32 -66.13 55.85 4.54
C VAL A 32 -66.26 57.08 3.63
N GLY A 33 -66.63 56.85 2.36
CA GLY A 33 -66.65 57.85 1.31
C GLY A 33 -65.34 57.99 0.53
N ARG A 34 -64.27 57.27 0.90
CA ARG A 34 -62.98 57.30 0.19
C ARG A 34 -62.70 55.98 -0.50
N ASN A 35 -61.94 56.02 -1.60
CA ASN A 35 -61.43 54.80 -2.21
C ASN A 35 -60.33 54.16 -1.34
N CYS A 36 -60.36 52.84 -1.19
CA CYS A 36 -59.44 52.05 -0.36
C CYS A 36 -57.94 52.20 -0.72
N ARG A 37 -57.61 52.83 -1.85
CA ARG A 37 -56.22 53.10 -2.27
C ARG A 37 -55.41 53.99 -1.32
N PHE A 38 -56.04 54.67 -0.35
CA PHE A 38 -55.32 55.50 0.62
C PHE A 38 -54.33 54.69 1.50
N MET A 39 -54.48 53.36 1.58
CA MET A 39 -53.52 52.48 2.29
C MET A 39 -52.29 52.12 1.45
N GLN A 40 -52.26 52.50 0.17
CA GLN A 40 -51.08 52.30 -0.68
C GLN A 40 -50.02 53.35 -0.34
N GLY A 41 -48.75 53.02 -0.49
CA GLY A 41 -47.63 53.93 -0.22
C GLY A 41 -46.43 53.67 -1.12
N PRO A 42 -45.27 54.29 -0.83
CA PRO A 42 -44.10 54.26 -1.72
C PRO A 42 -43.57 52.85 -2.04
N LEU A 43 -43.74 51.91 -1.11
CA LEU A 43 -43.30 50.51 -1.26
C LEU A 43 -44.37 49.59 -1.87
N THR A 44 -45.57 50.10 -2.14
CA THR A 44 -46.64 49.30 -2.74
C THR A 44 -46.34 49.02 -4.22
N ASP A 45 -46.25 47.74 -4.58
CA ASP A 45 -45.97 47.32 -5.95
C ASP A 45 -47.09 47.75 -6.92
N GLN A 46 -46.72 48.56 -7.92
CA GLN A 46 -47.65 49.07 -8.93
C GLN A 46 -48.12 47.99 -9.91
N ALA A 47 -47.41 46.87 -10.05
CA ALA A 47 -47.89 45.71 -10.80
C ALA A 47 -49.10 45.06 -10.11
N ASP A 48 -49.03 44.85 -8.80
CA ASP A 48 -50.14 44.28 -8.02
C ASP A 48 -51.33 45.23 -7.93
N VAL A 49 -51.08 46.55 -7.81
CA VAL A 49 -52.15 47.56 -7.92
C VAL A 49 -52.85 47.50 -9.28
N ARG A 50 -52.10 47.33 -10.39
CA ARG A 50 -52.68 47.17 -11.73
C ARG A 50 -53.54 45.91 -11.82
N ARG A 51 -53.03 44.76 -11.35
CA ARG A 51 -53.79 43.50 -11.31
C ARG A 51 -55.11 43.64 -10.54
N MET A 52 -55.08 44.32 -9.38
CA MET A 52 -56.28 44.61 -8.60
C MET A 52 -57.26 45.51 -9.37
N LYS A 53 -56.77 46.60 -9.99
CA LYS A 53 -57.61 47.50 -10.81
C LYS A 53 -58.25 46.77 -11.99
N ASP A 54 -57.50 45.94 -12.69
CA ASP A 54 -57.97 45.16 -13.83
C ASP A 54 -59.07 44.16 -13.41
N ALA A 55 -58.89 43.46 -12.28
CA ALA A 55 -59.89 42.55 -11.74
C ALA A 55 -61.20 43.28 -11.37
N ILE A 56 -61.10 44.46 -10.75
CA ILE A 56 -62.25 45.32 -10.42
C ILE A 56 -62.96 45.77 -11.71
N ALA A 57 -62.21 46.24 -12.71
CA ALA A 57 -62.77 46.68 -13.99
C ALA A 57 -63.47 45.54 -14.75
N LEU A 58 -62.88 44.34 -14.73
CA LEU A 58 -63.43 43.12 -15.33
C LEU A 58 -64.52 42.46 -14.48
N ARG A 59 -64.83 43.00 -13.30
CA ARG A 59 -65.83 42.46 -12.35
C ARG A 59 -65.57 41.00 -12.01
N LYS A 60 -64.30 40.65 -11.76
CA LYS A 60 -63.88 39.31 -11.37
C LYS A 60 -63.40 39.33 -9.91
N PRO A 61 -63.62 38.23 -9.16
CA PRO A 61 -63.01 38.10 -7.84
C PRO A 61 -61.48 38.05 -7.97
N ILE A 62 -60.78 38.56 -6.96
CA ILE A 62 -59.32 38.52 -6.87
C ILE A 62 -58.89 38.25 -5.43
N ASP A 63 -57.84 37.44 -5.28
CA ASP A 63 -57.10 37.23 -4.04
C ASP A 63 -55.65 37.64 -4.30
N ILE A 64 -55.15 38.61 -3.52
CA ILE A 64 -53.83 39.20 -3.73
C ILE A 64 -53.22 39.71 -2.42
N ASP A 65 -51.92 39.48 -2.23
CA ASP A 65 -51.15 40.10 -1.15
C ASP A 65 -50.64 41.46 -1.62
N LEU A 66 -51.13 42.55 -1.02
CA LEU A 66 -50.72 43.91 -1.35
C LEU A 66 -50.01 44.56 -0.16
N LEU A 67 -48.83 45.13 -0.37
CA LEU A 67 -48.17 45.90 0.68
C LEU A 67 -48.95 47.20 0.94
N ASN A 68 -49.49 47.34 2.14
CA ASN A 68 -50.26 48.49 2.58
C ASN A 68 -49.59 49.15 3.79
N HIS A 69 -50.01 50.37 4.11
CA HIS A 69 -49.50 51.14 5.24
C HIS A 69 -50.66 51.42 6.18
N ARG A 70 -50.44 51.18 7.48
CA ARG A 70 -51.39 51.58 8.53
C ARG A 70 -51.41 53.09 8.68
N ARG A 71 -52.34 53.61 9.49
CA ARG A 71 -52.48 55.04 9.76
C ARG A 71 -51.21 55.70 10.33
N ASP A 72 -50.40 54.95 11.08
CA ASP A 72 -49.11 55.40 11.62
C ASP A 72 -47.94 55.31 10.61
N GLY A 73 -48.21 54.85 9.38
CA GLY A 73 -47.21 54.66 8.33
C GLY A 73 -46.52 53.30 8.34
N THR A 74 -46.79 52.42 9.32
CA THR A 74 -46.15 51.10 9.37
C THR A 74 -46.61 50.24 8.18
N PRO A 75 -45.68 49.68 7.38
CA PRO A 75 -46.04 48.79 6.29
C PRO A 75 -46.48 47.42 6.82
N PHE A 76 -47.46 46.82 6.17
CA PHE A 76 -47.91 45.46 6.42
C PHE A 76 -48.39 44.81 5.11
N TRP A 77 -48.21 43.50 5.01
CA TRP A 77 -48.74 42.72 3.89
C TRP A 77 -50.21 42.42 4.14
N ASN A 78 -51.08 43.02 3.31
CA ASN A 78 -52.52 42.86 3.37
C ASN A 78 -52.95 41.81 2.33
N ARG A 79 -53.32 40.61 2.77
CA ARG A 79 -54.01 39.63 1.91
C ARG A 79 -55.43 40.11 1.70
N LEU A 80 -55.69 40.58 0.49
CA LEU A 80 -56.93 41.22 0.07
C LEU A 80 -57.69 40.28 -0.85
N MET A 81 -58.85 39.82 -0.40
CA MET A 81 -59.82 39.13 -1.26
C MET A 81 -60.93 40.11 -1.58
N VAL A 82 -61.18 40.39 -2.87
CA VAL A 82 -62.25 41.27 -3.34
C VAL A 82 -63.20 40.45 -4.21
N ALA A 83 -64.50 40.54 -3.96
CA ALA A 83 -65.53 39.87 -4.74
C ALA A 83 -66.65 40.85 -5.16
N PRO A 84 -67.08 40.82 -6.43
CA PRO A 84 -68.24 41.59 -6.89
C PRO A 84 -69.54 40.97 -6.36
N VAL A 85 -70.45 41.81 -5.91
CA VAL A 85 -71.82 41.44 -5.51
C VAL A 85 -72.79 42.01 -6.52
N HIS A 86 -73.60 41.13 -7.10
CA HIS A 86 -74.59 41.48 -8.11
C HIS A 86 -76.00 41.49 -7.49
N ASP A 87 -76.90 42.31 -8.04
CA ASP A 87 -78.31 42.28 -7.68
C ASP A 87 -79.08 41.15 -8.39
N ALA A 88 -80.38 41.05 -8.15
CA ALA A 88 -81.25 40.03 -8.75
C ALA A 88 -81.36 40.15 -10.29
N THR A 89 -80.95 41.28 -10.88
CA THR A 89 -80.93 41.51 -12.33
C THR A 89 -79.59 41.17 -12.98
N GLY A 90 -78.59 40.78 -12.17
CA GLY A 90 -77.23 40.51 -12.62
C GLY A 90 -76.35 41.76 -12.75
N SER A 91 -76.83 42.92 -12.31
CA SER A 91 -76.05 44.17 -12.34
C SER A 91 -75.13 44.27 -11.14
N LEU A 92 -73.90 44.75 -11.34
CA LEU A 92 -72.92 44.94 -10.26
C LEU A 92 -73.42 46.01 -9.28
N ARG A 93 -73.55 45.67 -8.00
CA ARG A 93 -74.06 46.57 -6.96
C ARG A 93 -73.02 46.98 -5.93
N TYR A 94 -72.18 46.06 -5.47
CA TYR A 94 -71.13 46.34 -4.49
C TYR A 94 -69.88 45.52 -4.78
N PHE A 95 -68.74 45.94 -4.22
CA PHE A 95 -67.63 45.03 -3.97
C PHE A 95 -67.53 44.78 -2.46
N VAL A 96 -67.36 43.52 -2.08
CA VAL A 96 -67.06 43.13 -0.70
C VAL A 96 -65.62 42.66 -0.66
N ALA A 97 -64.87 43.09 0.34
CA ALA A 97 -63.50 42.64 0.53
C ALA A 97 -63.19 42.24 1.97
N SER A 98 -62.36 41.21 2.13
CA SER A 98 -61.71 40.83 3.38
C SER A 98 -60.23 41.16 3.34
N GLN A 99 -59.67 41.45 4.52
CA GLN A 99 -58.28 41.84 4.70
C GLN A 99 -57.70 41.03 5.86
N LEU A 100 -56.49 40.52 5.68
CA LEU A 100 -55.72 39.81 6.69
C LEU A 100 -54.26 40.28 6.66
N ASP A 101 -53.68 40.48 7.84
CA ASP A 101 -52.25 40.73 7.96
C ASP A 101 -51.46 39.43 7.82
N VAL A 102 -50.68 39.31 6.75
CA VAL A 102 -49.82 38.15 6.48
C VAL A 102 -48.33 38.51 6.57
N THR A 103 -47.98 39.61 7.25
CA THR A 103 -46.60 40.10 7.36
C THR A 103 -45.69 39.08 8.05
N LEU A 104 -46.11 38.52 9.18
CA LEU A 104 -45.33 37.52 9.93
C LEU A 104 -45.13 36.23 9.13
N GLU A 105 -46.19 35.75 8.46
CA GLU A 105 -46.15 34.55 7.62
C GLU A 105 -45.14 34.73 6.47
N ARG A 106 -45.21 35.86 5.74
CA ARG A 106 -44.29 36.15 4.64
C ARG A 106 -42.84 36.31 5.10
N HIS A 107 -42.60 36.95 6.24
CA HIS A 107 -41.24 37.05 6.79
C HIS A 107 -40.70 35.68 7.19
N GLY A 108 -41.51 34.84 7.82
CA GLY A 108 -41.13 33.47 8.18
C GLY A 108 -40.79 32.61 6.96
N LEU A 109 -41.60 32.69 5.90
CA LEU A 109 -41.34 31.97 4.64
C LEU A 109 -40.03 32.40 3.99
N LEU A 110 -39.77 33.70 3.89
CA LEU A 110 -38.51 34.22 3.32
C LEU A 110 -37.29 33.81 4.15
N GLN A 111 -37.42 33.75 5.48
CA GLN A 111 -36.34 33.29 6.33
C GLN A 111 -36.09 31.79 6.14
N LEU A 112 -37.13 30.96 6.10
CA LEU A 112 -37.00 29.52 5.84
C LEU A 112 -36.37 29.24 4.48
N GLU A 113 -36.71 30.00 3.44
CA GLU A 113 -36.07 29.87 2.12
C GLU A 113 -34.57 30.18 2.20
N ARG A 114 -34.18 31.26 2.89
CA ARG A 114 -32.77 31.61 3.09
C ARG A 114 -32.02 30.56 3.89
N ASP A 115 -32.62 30.02 4.95
CA ASP A 115 -32.03 29.00 5.79
C ASP A 115 -31.84 27.69 5.01
N ARG A 116 -32.84 27.31 4.19
CA ARG A 116 -32.76 26.16 3.28
C ARG A 116 -31.63 26.34 2.27
N ASP A 117 -31.55 27.50 1.62
CA ASP A 117 -30.53 27.76 0.61
C ASP A 117 -29.13 27.73 1.24
N THR A 118 -28.98 28.30 2.44
CA THR A 118 -27.73 28.23 3.22
C THR A 118 -27.35 26.80 3.57
N LEU A 119 -28.29 26.02 4.11
CA LEU A 119 -28.05 24.61 4.45
C LEU A 119 -27.69 23.77 3.22
N SER A 120 -28.35 24.02 2.08
CA SER A 120 -28.06 23.32 0.82
C SER A 120 -26.64 23.60 0.34
N ALA A 121 -26.17 24.85 0.46
CA ALA A 121 -24.80 25.23 0.12
C ALA A 121 -23.77 24.60 1.07
N GLU A 122 -24.08 24.53 2.37
CA GLU A 122 -23.22 23.85 3.35
C GLU A 122 -23.12 22.35 3.11
N LEU A 123 -24.24 21.68 2.79
CA LEU A 123 -24.27 20.26 2.46
C LEU A 123 -23.43 19.97 1.21
N ALA A 124 -23.63 20.74 0.13
CA ALA A 124 -22.82 20.59 -1.08
C ALA A 124 -21.32 20.77 -0.80
N LYS A 125 -20.95 21.74 0.05
CA LYS A 125 -19.55 21.94 0.46
C LYS A 125 -19.01 20.75 1.26
N ARG A 126 -19.81 20.16 2.16
CA ARG A 126 -19.41 18.96 2.92
C ARG A 126 -19.27 17.74 2.03
N GLU A 127 -20.17 17.55 1.08
CA GLU A 127 -20.10 16.44 0.12
C GLU A 127 -18.81 16.50 -0.71
N VAL A 128 -18.46 17.67 -1.25
CA VAL A 128 -17.21 17.85 -1.99
C VAL A 128 -15.99 17.58 -1.10
N ALA A 129 -15.97 18.12 0.12
CA ALA A 129 -14.85 17.91 1.04
C ALA A 129 -14.70 16.42 1.47
N LEU A 130 -15.81 15.70 1.62
CA LEU A 130 -15.81 14.26 1.88
C LEU A 130 -15.25 13.50 0.68
N ALA A 131 -15.72 13.80 -0.53
CA ALA A 131 -15.24 13.17 -1.76
C ALA A 131 -13.74 13.39 -1.98
N GLU A 132 -13.23 14.61 -1.74
CA GLU A 132 -11.79 14.90 -1.81
C GLU A 132 -10.98 14.11 -0.78
N ARG A 133 -11.50 13.97 0.44
CA ARG A 133 -10.83 13.19 1.49
C ARG A 133 -10.82 11.70 1.15
N GLU A 134 -11.93 11.15 0.68
CA GLU A 134 -12.04 9.76 0.23
C GLU A 134 -11.10 9.47 -0.94
N ALA A 135 -11.06 10.35 -1.95
CA ALA A 135 -10.15 10.22 -3.09
C ALA A 135 -8.68 10.26 -2.65
N ARG A 136 -8.31 11.15 -1.73
CA ARG A 136 -6.95 11.21 -1.19
C ARG A 136 -6.57 9.95 -0.43
N LEU A 137 -7.49 9.41 0.38
CA LEU A 137 -7.26 8.17 1.12
C LEU A 137 -7.12 6.97 0.17
N ALA A 138 -7.98 6.88 -0.85
CA ALA A 138 -7.91 5.83 -1.87
C ALA A 138 -6.56 5.85 -2.61
N LEU A 139 -6.10 7.03 -3.02
CA LEU A 139 -4.79 7.18 -3.68
C LEU A 139 -3.62 6.79 -2.77
N ALA A 140 -3.66 7.17 -1.49
CA ALA A 140 -2.61 6.81 -0.53
C ALA A 140 -2.54 5.30 -0.27
N LEU A 141 -3.70 4.63 -0.20
CA LEU A 141 -3.78 3.17 -0.04
C LEU A 141 -3.24 2.45 -1.29
N ASP A 142 -3.65 2.90 -2.47
CA ASP A 142 -3.23 2.30 -3.74
C ASP A 142 -1.72 2.47 -3.98
N ALA A 143 -1.17 3.66 -3.70
CA ALA A 143 0.28 3.91 -3.77
C ALA A 143 1.09 3.02 -2.80
N GLY A 144 0.49 2.63 -1.67
CA GLY A 144 1.07 1.69 -0.72
C GLY A 144 0.85 0.21 -1.06
N GLY A 145 0.15 -0.11 -2.16
CA GLY A 145 -0.27 -1.48 -2.48
C GLY A 145 -1.23 -2.08 -1.46
N LEU A 146 -1.95 -1.23 -0.71
CA LEU A 146 -2.85 -1.65 0.37
C LEU A 146 -4.27 -1.82 -0.15
N GLY A 147 -4.81 -3.03 -0.02
CA GLY A 147 -6.20 -3.34 -0.29
C GLY A 147 -7.04 -3.30 0.98
N THR A 148 -8.11 -2.51 1.04
CA THR A 148 -9.06 -2.54 2.16
C THR A 148 -10.02 -3.71 2.07
N TRP A 149 -10.44 -4.20 3.24
CA TRP A 149 -11.48 -5.19 3.41
C TRP A 149 -12.27 -4.91 4.69
N THR A 150 -13.56 -5.27 4.69
CA THR A 150 -14.48 -5.18 5.83
C THR A 150 -15.36 -6.42 5.84
N ILE A 151 -15.50 -7.03 7.01
CA ILE A 151 -16.43 -8.12 7.28
C ILE A 151 -17.51 -7.57 8.22
N ASP A 152 -18.73 -7.40 7.72
CA ASP A 152 -19.88 -6.98 8.52
C ASP A 152 -20.36 -8.13 9.41
N LEU A 153 -20.66 -7.85 10.67
CA LEU A 153 -21.13 -8.82 11.66
C LEU A 153 -22.56 -8.49 12.15
N PRO A 154 -23.39 -9.52 12.41
CA PRO A 154 -23.09 -10.95 12.36
C PRO A 154 -23.26 -11.61 10.98
N GLU A 155 -23.61 -10.86 9.92
CA GLU A 155 -23.98 -11.42 8.61
C GLU A 155 -22.81 -11.99 7.80
N TRP A 156 -21.57 -11.78 8.26
CA TRP A 156 -20.34 -12.22 7.60
C TRP A 156 -20.21 -11.74 6.14
N ARG A 157 -20.73 -10.53 5.87
CA ARG A 157 -20.66 -9.94 4.53
C ARG A 157 -19.30 -9.30 4.31
N LEU A 158 -18.58 -9.80 3.33
CA LEU A 158 -17.28 -9.27 2.93
C LEU A 158 -17.47 -8.13 1.91
N SER A 159 -16.83 -6.99 2.19
CA SER A 159 -16.63 -5.87 1.27
C SER A 159 -15.13 -5.62 1.11
N TYR A 160 -14.67 -5.25 -0.07
CA TYR A 160 -13.25 -5.05 -0.34
C TYR A 160 -13.02 -4.04 -1.46
N SER A 161 -11.81 -3.48 -1.48
CA SER A 161 -11.33 -2.61 -2.55
C SER A 161 -10.80 -3.39 -3.77
N PRO A 162 -10.69 -2.75 -4.94
CA PRO A 162 -9.99 -3.31 -6.10
C PRO A 162 -8.55 -3.77 -5.80
N SER A 163 -7.77 -2.98 -5.06
CA SER A 163 -6.38 -3.32 -4.72
C SER A 163 -6.30 -4.59 -3.84
N CYS A 164 -7.34 -4.90 -3.06
CA CYS A 164 -7.44 -6.18 -2.34
C CYS A 164 -7.56 -7.37 -3.31
N LEU A 165 -8.34 -7.26 -4.39
CA LEU A 165 -8.40 -8.30 -5.42
C LEU A 165 -7.05 -8.50 -6.10
N THR A 166 -6.37 -7.41 -6.44
CA THR A 166 -5.04 -7.44 -7.04
C THR A 166 -4.03 -8.16 -6.14
N ASN A 167 -4.05 -7.88 -4.84
CA ASN A 167 -3.19 -8.57 -3.87
C ASN A 167 -3.43 -10.10 -3.89
N PHE A 168 -4.69 -10.51 -3.99
CA PHE A 168 -5.11 -11.91 -4.03
C PHE A 168 -5.00 -12.58 -5.42
N GLY A 169 -4.48 -11.86 -6.43
CA GLY A 169 -4.30 -12.39 -7.78
C GLY A 169 -5.61 -12.62 -8.52
N ARG A 170 -6.61 -11.77 -8.25
CA ARG A 170 -7.96 -11.88 -8.79
C ARG A 170 -8.32 -10.68 -9.66
N PRO A 171 -9.14 -10.87 -10.71
CA PRO A 171 -9.55 -9.78 -11.58
C PRO A 171 -10.46 -8.80 -10.85
N VAL A 172 -10.27 -7.50 -11.14
CA VAL A 172 -11.11 -6.43 -10.58
C VAL A 172 -12.55 -6.63 -11.04
N GLY A 173 -13.49 -6.66 -10.09
CA GLY A 173 -14.93 -6.87 -10.35
C GLY A 173 -15.43 -8.28 -10.06
N GLU A 174 -14.55 -9.23 -9.73
CA GLU A 174 -14.97 -10.53 -9.20
C GLU A 174 -15.70 -10.36 -7.87
N LYS A 175 -16.81 -11.09 -7.68
CA LYS A 175 -17.54 -11.15 -6.41
C LYS A 175 -17.00 -12.30 -5.57
N LEU A 176 -16.41 -11.98 -4.42
CA LEU A 176 -15.88 -12.93 -3.45
C LEU A 176 -16.79 -12.97 -2.22
N SER A 177 -17.20 -14.18 -1.86
CA SER A 177 -17.68 -14.45 -0.50
C SER A 177 -16.49 -14.60 0.45
N ILE A 178 -16.75 -14.44 1.75
CA ILE A 178 -15.74 -14.72 2.76
C ILE A 178 -15.24 -16.18 2.67
N GLU A 179 -16.13 -17.13 2.40
CA GLU A 179 -15.80 -18.55 2.24
C GLU A 179 -14.82 -18.76 1.07
N SER A 180 -15.04 -18.09 -0.07
CA SER A 180 -14.14 -18.17 -1.22
C SER A 180 -12.77 -17.55 -0.93
N MET A 181 -12.74 -16.46 -0.16
CA MET A 181 -11.49 -15.84 0.29
C MET A 181 -10.73 -16.73 1.29
N LEU A 182 -11.43 -17.47 2.16
CA LEU A 182 -10.81 -18.42 3.07
C LEU A 182 -10.32 -19.68 2.34
N ALA A 183 -11.02 -20.11 1.29
CA ALA A 183 -10.66 -21.30 0.51
C ALA A 183 -9.29 -21.15 -0.20
N CYS A 184 -8.91 -19.94 -0.61
CA CYS A 184 -7.61 -19.70 -1.25
C CYS A 184 -6.43 -19.67 -0.27
N VAL A 185 -6.69 -19.67 1.05
CA VAL A 185 -5.62 -19.72 2.07
C VAL A 185 -4.98 -21.10 2.09
N HIS A 186 -3.65 -21.11 2.12
CA HIS A 186 -2.85 -22.33 2.16
C HIS A 186 -3.30 -23.20 3.35
N PRO A 187 -3.46 -24.53 3.18
CA PRO A 187 -4.04 -25.40 4.21
C PRO A 187 -3.39 -25.28 5.60
N GLU A 188 -2.07 -25.15 5.65
CA GLU A 188 -1.29 -25.00 6.89
C GLU A 188 -1.55 -23.69 7.64
N ASP A 189 -2.02 -22.64 6.96
CA ASP A 189 -2.18 -21.30 7.53
C ASP A 189 -3.63 -20.99 7.94
N ARG A 190 -4.57 -21.91 7.65
CA ARG A 190 -6.01 -21.71 7.91
C ARG A 190 -6.32 -21.59 9.40
N ASP A 191 -5.67 -22.40 10.22
CA ASP A 191 -5.85 -22.38 11.67
C ASP A 191 -5.32 -21.07 12.28
N LEU A 192 -4.16 -20.59 11.80
CA LEU A 192 -3.59 -19.31 12.20
C LEU A 192 -4.56 -18.16 11.93
N LEU A 193 -5.11 -18.11 10.72
CA LEU A 193 -6.03 -17.07 10.29
C LEU A 193 -7.31 -17.08 11.12
N THR A 194 -7.92 -18.25 11.29
CA THR A 194 -9.17 -18.44 12.04
C THR A 194 -8.99 -18.07 13.51
N ASN A 195 -7.90 -18.53 14.13
CA ASN A 195 -7.60 -18.21 15.52
C ASN A 195 -7.35 -16.71 15.73
N SER A 196 -6.62 -16.05 14.81
CA SER A 196 -6.38 -14.62 14.93
C SER A 196 -7.66 -13.81 14.74
N LEU A 197 -8.56 -14.22 13.84
CA LEU A 197 -9.83 -13.54 13.62
C LEU A 197 -10.76 -13.71 14.83
N ASN A 198 -10.88 -14.93 15.36
CA ASN A 198 -11.68 -15.20 16.55
C ASN A 198 -11.16 -14.42 17.77
N SER A 199 -9.83 -14.39 17.97
CA SER A 199 -9.21 -13.59 19.03
C SER A 199 -9.58 -12.10 18.91
N ALA A 200 -9.54 -11.54 17.69
CA ALA A 200 -9.90 -10.15 17.46
C ALA A 200 -11.38 -9.86 17.77
N ILE A 201 -12.28 -10.79 17.45
CA ILE A 201 -13.73 -10.65 17.70
C ILE A 201 -14.05 -10.79 19.19
N GLU A 202 -13.55 -11.85 19.83
CA GLU A 202 -13.87 -12.20 21.21
C GLU A 202 -13.15 -11.29 22.22
N HIS A 203 -11.85 -11.07 22.01
CA HIS A 203 -10.98 -10.41 22.97
C HIS A 203 -10.65 -8.96 22.58
N GLY A 204 -11.07 -8.51 21.39
CA GLY A 204 -10.78 -7.16 20.90
C GLY A 204 -9.29 -6.93 20.59
N THR A 205 -8.51 -8.02 20.41
CA THR A 205 -7.10 -7.92 20.02
C THR A 205 -6.96 -7.39 18.60
N ARG A 206 -5.81 -6.79 18.29
CA ARG A 206 -5.52 -6.33 16.92
C ARG A 206 -5.30 -7.55 16.03
N TYR A 207 -6.08 -7.66 14.96
CA TYR A 207 -5.86 -8.68 13.93
C TYR A 207 -4.63 -8.29 13.11
N ASN A 208 -3.61 -9.15 13.08
CA ASN A 208 -2.35 -8.88 12.40
C ASN A 208 -1.63 -10.20 12.06
N VAL A 209 -1.71 -10.65 10.81
CA VAL A 209 -1.22 -11.97 10.40
C VAL A 209 -0.59 -11.91 9.01
N GLU A 210 0.41 -12.76 8.80
CA GLU A 210 0.97 -13.05 7.49
C GLU A 210 0.68 -14.51 7.16
N TYR A 211 0.09 -14.77 5.99
CA TYR A 211 -0.29 -16.11 5.56
C TYR A 211 -0.13 -16.28 4.06
N ARG A 212 0.01 -17.53 3.64
CA ARG A 212 0.11 -17.92 2.23
C ARG A 212 -1.28 -18.09 1.63
N ILE A 213 -1.41 -17.66 0.38
CA ILE A 213 -2.56 -17.95 -0.47
C ILE A 213 -2.11 -18.63 -1.76
N LEU A 214 -3.02 -19.35 -2.37
CA LEU A 214 -2.92 -19.84 -3.75
C LEU A 214 -3.89 -19.01 -4.60
N THR A 215 -3.34 -18.30 -5.58
CA THR A 215 -4.15 -17.56 -6.57
C THR A 215 -4.93 -18.55 -7.46
N PRO A 216 -5.97 -18.10 -8.19
CA PRO A 216 -6.66 -18.94 -9.16
C PRO A 216 -5.74 -19.55 -10.24
N GLU A 217 -4.61 -18.90 -10.53
CA GLU A 217 -3.60 -19.35 -11.51
C GLU A 217 -2.58 -20.33 -10.89
N GLY A 218 -2.69 -20.63 -9.60
CA GLY A 218 -1.78 -21.54 -8.89
C GLY A 218 -0.51 -20.88 -8.35
N GLU A 219 -0.31 -19.57 -8.58
CA GLU A 219 0.79 -18.81 -7.97
C GLU A 219 0.59 -18.74 -6.45
N GLN A 220 1.64 -19.04 -5.68
CA GLN A 220 1.65 -18.84 -4.24
C GLN A 220 2.04 -17.39 -3.90
N ARG A 221 1.25 -16.73 -3.05
CA ARG A 221 1.56 -15.38 -2.54
C ARG A 221 1.52 -15.32 -1.03
N TRP A 222 2.32 -14.44 -0.45
CA TRP A 222 2.24 -14.05 0.95
C TRP A 222 1.41 -12.79 1.10
N ILE A 223 0.36 -12.87 1.91
CA ILE A 223 -0.50 -11.74 2.24
C ILE A 223 -0.25 -11.37 3.70
N HIS A 224 0.08 -10.09 3.92
CA HIS A 224 0.00 -9.48 5.23
C HIS A 224 -1.37 -8.82 5.38
N SER A 225 -2.12 -9.21 6.39
CA SER A 225 -3.45 -8.68 6.68
C SER A 225 -3.52 -8.14 8.09
N GLN A 226 -4.02 -6.92 8.24
CA GLN A 226 -4.13 -6.24 9.52
C GLN A 226 -5.46 -5.50 9.62
N GLY A 227 -6.12 -5.61 10.78
CA GLY A 227 -7.43 -5.01 11.01
C GLY A 227 -7.80 -4.86 12.48
N SER A 228 -8.95 -4.24 12.71
CA SER A 228 -9.50 -3.99 14.04
C SER A 228 -11.01 -4.19 14.06
N LEU A 229 -11.51 -4.66 15.21
CA LEU A 229 -12.93 -4.80 15.46
C LEU A 229 -13.58 -3.43 15.72
N GLN A 230 -14.67 -3.16 15.02
CA GLN A 230 -15.58 -2.06 15.27
C GLN A 230 -16.78 -2.56 16.08
N ARG A 231 -17.22 -1.78 17.06
CA ARG A 231 -18.37 -2.10 17.91
C ARG A 231 -19.45 -1.03 17.78
N ARG A 232 -20.71 -1.43 17.94
CA ARG A 232 -21.84 -0.50 18.10
C ARG A 232 -21.74 0.21 19.45
N ALA A 233 -22.57 1.24 19.64
CA ALA A 233 -22.64 2.01 20.89
C ALA A 233 -23.00 1.15 22.12
N ASP A 234 -23.67 0.01 21.92
CA ASP A 234 -24.04 -0.96 22.96
C ASP A 234 -22.93 -1.99 23.25
N GLY A 235 -21.77 -1.90 22.58
CA GLY A 235 -20.64 -2.82 22.75
C GLY A 235 -20.70 -4.08 21.87
N THR A 236 -21.78 -4.29 21.10
CA THR A 236 -21.89 -5.44 20.20
C THR A 236 -20.92 -5.33 19.02
N PRO A 237 -20.28 -6.44 18.59
CA PRO A 237 -19.49 -6.48 17.36
C PRO A 237 -20.30 -5.99 16.15
N LEU A 238 -19.77 -5.00 15.42
CA LEU A 238 -20.39 -4.43 14.22
C LEU A 238 -19.71 -4.91 12.95
N ALA A 239 -18.39 -4.79 12.87
CA ALA A 239 -17.61 -5.17 11.70
C ALA A 239 -16.14 -5.35 12.06
N VAL A 240 -15.40 -6.13 11.28
CA VAL A 240 -13.93 -6.15 11.32
C VAL A 240 -13.43 -5.54 10.03
N SER A 241 -12.64 -4.47 10.13
CA SER A 241 -12.09 -3.77 8.95
C SER A 241 -10.58 -3.68 9.03
N GLY A 242 -9.95 -3.71 7.87
CA GLY A 242 -8.51 -3.72 7.78
C GLY A 242 -7.99 -3.46 6.37
N PHE A 243 -6.70 -3.69 6.23
CA PHE A 243 -5.99 -3.69 4.97
C PHE A 243 -5.21 -4.98 4.77
N SER A 244 -4.97 -5.32 3.51
CA SER A 244 -4.14 -6.42 3.05
C SER A 244 -3.04 -5.87 2.14
N SER A 245 -1.87 -6.52 2.13
CA SER A 245 -0.79 -6.21 1.21
C SER A 245 -0.10 -7.48 0.75
N ASN A 246 0.34 -7.51 -0.51
CA ASN A 246 1.17 -8.58 -1.02
C ASN A 246 2.62 -8.37 -0.56
N VAL A 247 3.11 -9.26 0.29
CA VAL A 247 4.47 -9.24 0.84
C VAL A 247 5.35 -10.37 0.30
N SER A 248 4.93 -11.02 -0.80
CA SER A 248 5.65 -12.13 -1.44
C SER A 248 7.11 -11.79 -1.75
N ALA A 249 7.36 -10.65 -2.41
CA ALA A 249 8.72 -10.25 -2.77
C ALA A 249 9.65 -10.14 -1.55
N ARG A 250 9.13 -9.58 -0.45
CA ARG A 250 9.87 -9.50 0.82
C ARG A 250 10.13 -10.88 1.41
N LYS A 251 9.11 -11.74 1.48
CA LYS A 251 9.23 -13.08 2.07
C LYS A 251 10.17 -13.99 1.28
N PHE A 252 10.11 -13.97 -0.04
CA PHE A 252 11.02 -14.74 -0.89
C PHE A 252 12.47 -14.24 -0.75
N ALA A 253 12.69 -12.92 -0.64
CA ALA A 253 14.03 -12.39 -0.38
C ALA A 253 14.56 -12.78 1.01
N GLU A 254 13.70 -12.78 2.04
CA GLU A 254 14.05 -13.25 3.39
C GLU A 254 14.42 -14.74 3.38
N GLU A 255 13.65 -15.58 2.69
CA GLU A 255 13.91 -17.01 2.55
C GLU A 255 15.21 -17.29 1.80
N GLN A 256 15.43 -16.64 0.65
CA GLN A 256 16.66 -16.77 -0.11
C GLN A 256 17.89 -16.36 0.71
N ARG A 257 17.80 -15.26 1.48
CA ARG A 257 18.87 -14.84 2.40
C ARG A 257 19.12 -15.87 3.49
N SER A 258 18.07 -16.48 4.03
CA SER A 258 18.19 -17.53 5.05
C SER A 258 18.89 -18.77 4.51
N VAL A 259 18.53 -19.23 3.31
CA VAL A 259 19.18 -20.37 2.64
C VAL A 259 20.66 -20.09 2.40
N LEU A 260 20.99 -18.91 1.83
CA LEU A 260 22.38 -18.52 1.60
C LEU A 260 23.19 -18.43 2.90
N ALA A 261 22.59 -17.89 3.98
CA ALA A 261 23.24 -17.83 5.28
C ALA A 261 23.50 -19.23 5.87
N HIS A 262 22.57 -20.17 5.67
CA HIS A 262 22.73 -21.55 6.12
C HIS A 262 23.86 -22.27 5.36
N GLU A 263 23.87 -22.16 4.03
CA GLU A 263 24.92 -22.71 3.16
C GLU A 263 26.31 -22.15 3.51
N LEU A 264 26.40 -20.82 3.68
CA LEU A 264 27.65 -20.17 4.07
C LEU A 264 28.14 -20.66 5.44
N THR A 265 27.22 -20.79 6.40
CA THR A 265 27.55 -21.33 7.74
C THR A 265 28.08 -22.76 7.64
N HIS A 266 27.46 -23.60 6.81
CA HIS A 266 27.91 -24.96 6.58
C HIS A 266 29.33 -24.99 5.97
N ARG A 267 29.58 -24.14 4.97
CA ARG A 267 30.90 -24.07 4.30
C ARG A 267 32.00 -23.53 5.20
N VAL A 268 31.71 -22.51 6.02
CA VAL A 268 32.66 -21.99 7.00
C VAL A 268 33.03 -23.07 8.01
N LYS A 269 32.05 -23.84 8.51
CA LYS A 269 32.31 -24.97 9.42
C LYS A 269 33.22 -26.01 8.78
N ASN A 270 32.97 -26.41 7.54
CA ASN A 270 33.81 -27.38 6.82
C ASN A 270 35.25 -26.87 6.65
N THR A 271 35.41 -25.61 6.25
CA THR A 271 36.74 -25.00 6.06
C THR A 271 37.52 -24.93 7.37
N LEU A 272 36.88 -24.52 8.47
CA LEU A 272 37.51 -24.47 9.79
C LEU A 272 37.92 -25.86 10.28
N ALA A 273 37.10 -26.89 10.04
CA ALA A 273 37.46 -28.27 10.36
C ALA A 273 38.72 -28.72 9.61
N THR A 274 38.85 -28.40 8.32
CA THR A 274 40.05 -28.67 7.51
C THR A 274 41.27 -27.93 8.06
N VAL A 275 41.14 -26.64 8.39
CA VAL A 275 42.23 -25.87 9.00
C VAL A 275 42.67 -26.49 10.33
N SER A 276 41.73 -26.84 11.20
CA SER A 276 42.03 -27.48 12.49
C SER A 276 42.74 -28.82 12.32
N ALA A 277 42.35 -29.63 11.33
CA ALA A 277 43.02 -30.89 11.01
C ALA A 277 44.47 -30.66 10.55
N VAL A 278 44.67 -29.70 9.63
CA VAL A 278 46.01 -29.33 9.13
C VAL A 278 46.91 -28.84 10.27
N VAL A 279 46.41 -27.95 11.12
CA VAL A 279 47.17 -27.44 12.27
C VAL A 279 47.54 -28.57 13.23
N SER A 280 46.55 -29.39 13.62
CA SER A 280 46.76 -30.47 14.59
C SER A 280 47.77 -31.51 14.10
N GLN A 281 47.71 -31.87 12.81
CA GLN A 281 48.65 -32.81 12.22
C GLN A 281 50.06 -32.19 12.09
N THR A 282 50.16 -30.93 11.63
CA THR A 282 51.45 -30.25 11.46
C THR A 282 52.19 -30.07 12.78
N LEU A 283 51.47 -29.73 13.85
CA LEU A 283 52.06 -29.59 15.19
C LEU A 283 52.58 -30.93 15.74
N ARG A 284 51.94 -32.06 15.39
CA ARG A 284 52.35 -33.39 15.84
C ARG A 284 53.68 -33.84 15.22
N ASP A 285 53.93 -33.45 13.96
CA ASP A 285 55.06 -33.95 13.18
C ASP A 285 56.28 -33.00 13.20
N ALA A 286 56.18 -31.81 13.81
CA ALA A 286 57.24 -30.80 13.81
C ALA A 286 58.35 -31.10 14.84
N ALA A 287 59.61 -30.88 14.47
CA ALA A 287 60.74 -31.10 15.37
C ALA A 287 61.03 -29.90 16.29
N SER A 288 60.48 -28.72 15.97
CA SER A 288 60.61 -27.50 16.78
C SER A 288 59.41 -26.56 16.61
N LEU A 289 59.21 -25.65 17.57
CA LEU A 289 58.15 -24.64 17.50
C LEU A 289 58.32 -23.68 16.31
N ALA A 290 59.57 -23.36 15.94
CA ALA A 290 59.86 -22.52 14.79
C ALA A 290 59.48 -23.21 13.47
N GLU A 291 59.87 -24.48 13.30
CA GLU A 291 59.48 -25.30 12.15
C GLU A 291 57.95 -25.46 12.08
N ALA A 292 57.31 -25.70 13.22
CA ALA A 292 55.86 -25.85 13.32
C ALA A 292 55.12 -24.58 12.87
N ARG A 293 55.57 -23.40 13.32
CA ARG A 293 55.00 -22.10 12.94
C ARG A 293 55.11 -21.87 11.44
N ASP A 294 56.29 -22.10 10.87
CA ASP A 294 56.55 -21.82 9.46
C ASP A 294 55.77 -22.81 8.57
N ALA A 295 55.69 -24.09 8.96
CA ALA A 295 54.91 -25.10 8.25
C ALA A 295 53.40 -24.85 8.30
N VAL A 296 52.84 -24.49 9.47
CA VAL A 296 51.42 -24.13 9.61
C VAL A 296 51.08 -22.91 8.76
N SER A 297 51.93 -21.87 8.82
CA SER A 297 51.69 -20.63 8.06
C SER A 297 51.72 -20.87 6.56
N GLY A 298 52.68 -21.66 6.06
CA GLY A 298 52.77 -22.04 4.64
C GLY A 298 51.55 -22.83 4.17
N ARG A 299 51.13 -23.84 4.93
CA ARG A 299 49.96 -24.67 4.60
C ARG A 299 48.65 -23.89 4.61
N ILE A 300 48.44 -23.00 5.59
CA ILE A 300 47.26 -22.12 5.63
C ILE A 300 47.27 -21.17 4.41
N ALA A 301 48.42 -20.61 4.04
CA ALA A 301 48.53 -19.75 2.86
C ALA A 301 48.24 -20.50 1.54
N SER A 302 48.70 -21.75 1.43
CA SER A 302 48.37 -22.62 0.29
C SER A 302 46.87 -22.92 0.22
N LEU A 303 46.26 -23.27 1.37
CA LEU A 303 44.82 -23.51 1.48
C LEU A 303 44.00 -22.26 1.08
N ALA A 304 44.42 -21.07 1.54
CA ALA A 304 43.79 -19.81 1.17
C ALA A 304 43.88 -19.54 -0.35
N SER A 305 45.05 -19.79 -0.95
CA SER A 305 45.25 -19.63 -2.40
C SER A 305 44.37 -20.57 -3.22
N ALA A 306 44.23 -21.82 -2.77
CA ALA A 306 43.31 -22.79 -3.39
C ALA A 306 41.84 -22.37 -3.26
N HIS A 307 41.44 -21.80 -2.13
CA HIS A 307 40.09 -21.24 -1.96
C HIS A 307 39.82 -20.03 -2.88
N GLU A 308 40.80 -19.15 -3.10
CA GLU A 308 40.66 -18.03 -4.05
C GLU A 308 40.47 -18.50 -5.49
N LEU A 309 41.16 -19.57 -5.92
CA LEU A 309 40.96 -20.20 -7.22
C LEU A 309 39.52 -20.69 -7.39
N LEU A 310 38.97 -21.31 -6.34
CA LEU A 310 37.63 -21.89 -6.36
C LEU A 310 36.51 -20.84 -6.25
N LEU A 311 36.80 -19.63 -5.77
CA LEU A 311 35.82 -18.53 -5.70
C LEU A 311 35.48 -17.93 -7.08
N LYS A 312 36.35 -18.12 -8.09
CA LYS A 312 36.11 -17.57 -9.44
C LYS A 312 35.23 -18.46 -10.32
N ASP A 313 35.30 -19.78 -10.18
CA ASP A 313 34.56 -20.77 -10.98
C ASP A 313 34.09 -21.94 -10.10
N GLU A 314 33.09 -21.71 -9.24
CA GLU A 314 32.63 -22.72 -8.26
C GLU A 314 32.07 -24.01 -8.89
N ILE A 315 31.57 -23.93 -10.12
CA ILE A 315 30.88 -25.04 -10.78
C ILE A 315 31.84 -25.88 -11.62
N GLU A 316 32.88 -25.28 -12.21
CA GLU A 316 33.80 -25.97 -13.12
C GLU A 316 35.11 -26.42 -12.45
N GLY A 317 35.42 -25.90 -11.25
CA GLY A 317 36.69 -26.14 -10.58
C GLY A 317 37.87 -25.47 -11.30
N ALA A 318 39.11 -25.81 -10.94
CA ALA A 318 40.29 -25.11 -11.48
C ALA A 318 41.08 -25.96 -12.49
N ALA A 319 41.67 -25.32 -13.50
CA ALA A 319 42.55 -26.01 -14.44
C ALA A 319 43.88 -26.36 -13.77
N ILE A 320 44.43 -27.55 -14.05
CA ILE A 320 45.72 -28.00 -13.47
C ILE A 320 46.83 -26.97 -13.68
N GLY A 321 46.90 -26.37 -14.87
CA GLY A 321 47.88 -25.32 -15.18
C GLY A 321 47.79 -24.11 -14.25
N GLU A 322 46.57 -23.63 -13.97
CA GLU A 322 46.34 -22.48 -13.07
C GLU A 322 46.68 -22.81 -11.62
N ILE A 323 46.37 -24.04 -11.18
CA ILE A 323 46.73 -24.54 -9.85
C ILE A 323 48.26 -24.56 -9.70
N VAL A 324 48.96 -25.18 -10.66
CA VAL A 324 50.42 -25.31 -10.65
C VAL A 324 51.08 -23.93 -10.65
N GLU A 325 50.66 -23.03 -11.55
CA GLU A 325 51.21 -21.68 -11.63
C GLU A 325 51.02 -20.91 -10.33
N ARG A 326 49.79 -20.90 -9.78
CA ARG A 326 49.46 -20.12 -8.58
C ARG A 326 50.16 -20.64 -7.33
N VAL A 327 50.15 -21.96 -7.13
CA VAL A 327 50.76 -22.59 -5.93
C VAL A 327 52.28 -22.46 -5.96
N LEU A 328 52.89 -22.53 -7.14
CA LEU A 328 54.34 -22.47 -7.28
C LEU A 328 54.89 -21.05 -7.43
N ALA A 329 54.06 -20.04 -7.74
CA ALA A 329 54.48 -18.65 -7.91
C ALA A 329 55.36 -18.11 -6.75
N PRO A 330 55.08 -18.38 -5.46
CA PRO A 330 55.93 -17.92 -4.36
C PRO A 330 57.33 -18.54 -4.34
N PHE A 331 57.52 -19.68 -5.02
CA PHE A 331 58.77 -20.43 -5.05
C PHE A 331 59.59 -20.19 -6.33
N MET A 332 58.99 -19.55 -7.35
CA MET A 332 59.69 -19.18 -8.58
C MET A 332 60.73 -18.10 -8.30
N ASP A 333 61.92 -18.24 -8.90
CA ASP A 333 62.93 -17.19 -8.86
C ASP A 333 62.58 -16.06 -9.84
N SER A 334 63.24 -14.91 -9.69
CA SER A 334 63.05 -13.74 -10.55
C SER A 334 63.34 -13.98 -12.04
N ASN A 335 63.99 -15.11 -12.38
CA ASN A 335 64.29 -15.49 -13.75
C ASN A 335 63.29 -16.51 -14.33
N GLY A 336 62.44 -17.14 -13.51
CA GLY A 336 61.41 -18.10 -13.92
C GLY A 336 61.93 -19.39 -14.58
N ARG A 337 63.24 -19.67 -14.52
CA ARG A 337 63.89 -20.74 -15.31
C ARG A 337 64.01 -22.08 -14.59
N ARG A 338 63.81 -22.12 -13.28
CA ARG A 338 63.95 -23.35 -12.47
C ARG A 338 62.72 -24.23 -12.43
N PHE A 339 61.60 -23.78 -13.00
CA PHE A 339 60.35 -24.53 -13.11
C PHE A 339 59.91 -24.64 -14.56
N SER A 340 59.51 -25.84 -14.97
CA SER A 340 58.78 -26.06 -16.22
C SER A 340 57.50 -26.83 -15.94
N ALA A 341 56.37 -26.34 -16.45
CA ALA A 341 55.06 -26.95 -16.28
C ALA A 341 54.39 -27.07 -17.65
N VAL A 342 54.10 -28.30 -18.09
CA VAL A 342 53.51 -28.54 -19.42
C VAL A 342 52.47 -29.65 -19.34
N GLY A 343 51.28 -29.38 -19.89
CA GLY A 343 50.23 -30.38 -20.06
C GLY A 343 48.97 -29.78 -20.69
N PRO A 344 47.96 -30.62 -21.03
CA PRO A 344 46.71 -30.16 -21.60
C PRO A 344 45.83 -29.47 -20.55
N THR A 345 44.87 -28.65 -21.01
CA THR A 345 43.89 -28.01 -20.12
C THR A 345 42.92 -29.04 -19.58
N ILE A 346 43.11 -29.42 -18.31
CA ILE A 346 42.24 -30.34 -17.56
C ILE A 346 41.73 -29.60 -16.34
N ARG A 347 40.41 -29.55 -16.17
CA ARG A 347 39.78 -29.01 -14.96
C ARG A 347 39.57 -30.10 -13.92
N LEU A 348 39.84 -29.77 -12.66
CA LEU A 348 39.68 -30.64 -11.51
C LEU A 348 38.52 -30.15 -10.65
N THR A 349 37.79 -31.08 -10.02
CA THR A 349 36.76 -30.74 -9.05
C THR A 349 37.35 -29.97 -7.86
N PRO A 350 36.54 -29.21 -7.09
CA PRO A 350 37.01 -28.45 -5.94
C PRO A 350 37.81 -29.28 -4.92
N GLU A 351 37.35 -30.49 -4.62
CA GLU A 351 38.02 -31.40 -3.69
C GLU A 351 39.43 -31.79 -4.16
N VAL A 352 39.57 -32.16 -5.44
CA VAL A 352 40.86 -32.56 -6.03
C VAL A 352 41.77 -31.34 -6.21
N THR A 353 41.21 -30.16 -6.50
CA THR A 353 41.95 -28.90 -6.57
C THR A 353 42.64 -28.58 -5.25
N LEU A 354 41.92 -28.72 -4.13
CA LEU A 354 42.46 -28.49 -2.79
C LEU A 354 43.59 -29.49 -2.48
N ALA A 355 43.35 -30.78 -2.73
CA ALA A 355 44.33 -31.83 -2.50
C ALA A 355 45.60 -31.64 -3.33
N LEU A 356 45.47 -31.35 -4.63
CA LEU A 356 46.60 -31.10 -5.52
C LEU A 356 47.37 -29.84 -5.11
N SER A 357 46.68 -28.77 -4.71
CA SER A 357 47.33 -27.53 -4.24
C SER A 357 48.20 -27.77 -3.00
N MET A 358 47.69 -28.56 -2.05
CA MET A 358 48.46 -28.96 -0.88
C MET A 358 49.66 -29.84 -1.27
N ALA A 359 49.45 -30.86 -2.11
CA ALA A 359 50.53 -31.75 -2.55
C ALA A 359 51.65 -30.98 -3.27
N LEU A 360 51.30 -30.06 -4.17
CA LEU A 360 52.28 -29.22 -4.88
C LEU A 360 53.05 -28.30 -3.94
N HIS A 361 52.39 -27.72 -2.94
CA HIS A 361 53.06 -26.88 -1.94
C HIS A 361 54.06 -27.69 -1.10
N GLU A 362 53.69 -28.90 -0.68
CA GLU A 362 54.58 -29.79 0.08
C GLU A 362 55.76 -30.26 -0.78
N LEU A 363 55.51 -30.68 -2.03
CA LEU A 363 56.56 -31.06 -2.98
C LEU A 363 57.55 -29.91 -3.23
N ALA A 364 57.05 -28.69 -3.45
CA ALA A 364 57.90 -27.52 -3.64
C ALA A 364 58.75 -27.21 -2.40
N THR A 365 58.14 -27.30 -1.22
CA THR A 365 58.84 -27.08 0.05
C THR A 365 59.93 -28.14 0.27
N ASN A 366 59.65 -29.41 -0.06
CA ASN A 366 60.61 -30.50 0.03
C ASN A 366 61.76 -30.33 -0.98
N ALA A 367 61.45 -29.93 -2.21
CA ALA A 367 62.44 -29.63 -3.24
C ALA A 367 63.41 -28.54 -2.78
N ILE A 368 62.93 -27.51 -2.05
CA ILE A 368 63.77 -26.43 -1.51
C ILE A 368 64.63 -26.90 -0.32
N LYS A 369 64.06 -27.70 0.58
CA LYS A 369 64.76 -28.12 1.80
C LYS A 369 65.76 -29.25 1.56
N TYR A 370 65.41 -30.19 0.68
CA TYR A 370 66.11 -31.48 0.56
C TYR A 370 66.41 -31.87 -0.88
N GLY A 371 65.72 -31.28 -1.86
CA GLY A 371 65.75 -31.68 -3.26
C GLY A 371 66.47 -30.70 -4.18
N ALA A 372 66.09 -30.70 -5.46
CA ALA A 372 66.78 -29.94 -6.51
C ALA A 372 66.78 -28.43 -6.28
N LEU A 373 65.74 -27.85 -5.69
CA LEU A 373 65.67 -26.40 -5.50
C LEU A 373 66.53 -25.89 -4.32
N SER A 374 67.17 -26.80 -3.57
CA SER A 374 68.14 -26.45 -2.53
C SER A 374 69.47 -25.92 -3.10
N VAL A 375 69.75 -26.17 -4.38
CA VAL A 375 70.95 -25.71 -5.09
C VAL A 375 70.60 -24.76 -6.25
N PRO A 376 71.52 -23.86 -6.67
CA PRO A 376 71.24 -22.89 -7.74
C PRO A 376 70.93 -23.51 -9.11
N GLU A 377 71.55 -24.64 -9.44
CA GLU A 377 71.47 -25.30 -10.75
C GLU A 377 70.24 -26.21 -10.91
N GLY A 378 69.62 -26.57 -9.78
CA GLY A 378 68.55 -27.57 -9.77
C GLY A 378 67.24 -27.07 -10.35
N GLN A 379 66.51 -27.98 -10.98
CA GLN A 379 65.31 -27.70 -11.75
C GLN A 379 64.19 -28.69 -11.41
N VAL A 380 62.96 -28.21 -11.52
CA VAL A 380 61.75 -29.02 -11.39
C VAL A 380 60.98 -29.01 -12.71
N SER A 381 60.66 -30.20 -13.21
CA SER A 381 59.79 -30.39 -14.36
C SER A 381 58.49 -31.07 -13.94
N ILE A 382 57.38 -30.45 -14.32
CA ILE A 382 56.03 -30.88 -14.02
C ILE A 382 55.34 -31.16 -15.34
N ARG A 383 54.89 -32.40 -15.52
CA ARG A 383 54.12 -32.78 -16.72
C ARG A 383 52.89 -33.55 -16.33
N TRP A 384 51.78 -33.23 -16.97
CA TRP A 384 50.55 -34.01 -16.85
C TRP A 384 49.95 -34.30 -18.21
N ASP A 385 49.24 -35.43 -18.30
CA ASP A 385 48.55 -35.85 -19.50
C ASP A 385 47.33 -36.72 -19.16
N LEU A 386 46.35 -36.79 -20.06
CA LEU A 386 45.13 -37.56 -19.89
C LEU A 386 45.11 -38.72 -20.87
N ASN A 387 45.29 -39.93 -20.36
CA ASN A 387 45.30 -41.15 -21.15
C ASN A 387 43.99 -41.93 -20.97
N GLY A 388 43.59 -42.70 -21.98
CA GLY A 388 42.42 -43.58 -21.91
C GLY A 388 41.25 -43.14 -22.79
N ASN A 389 40.11 -43.82 -22.65
CA ASN A 389 38.91 -43.63 -23.48
C ASN A 389 37.77 -42.99 -22.67
N ALA A 390 36.61 -42.77 -23.29
CA ALA A 390 35.50 -42.01 -22.68
C ALA A 390 34.99 -42.59 -21.34
N THR A 391 35.16 -43.89 -21.12
CA THR A 391 34.70 -44.63 -19.93
C THR A 391 35.78 -44.86 -18.88
N GLU A 392 37.07 -44.81 -19.25
CA GLU A 392 38.18 -45.00 -18.32
C GLU A 392 39.31 -44.01 -18.65
N ARG A 393 39.18 -42.79 -18.13
CA ARG A 393 40.21 -41.74 -18.24
C ARG A 393 41.14 -41.79 -17.05
N ARG A 394 42.45 -41.79 -17.30
CA ARG A 394 43.50 -41.77 -16.27
C ARG A 394 44.39 -40.54 -16.45
N LEU A 395 44.39 -39.69 -15.43
CA LEU A 395 45.32 -38.58 -15.34
C LEU A 395 46.69 -39.12 -14.91
N THR A 396 47.72 -38.85 -15.71
CA THR A 396 49.10 -39.06 -15.31
C THR A 396 49.68 -37.71 -14.91
N PHE A 397 50.20 -37.59 -13.69
CA PHE A 397 50.86 -36.39 -13.20
C PHE A 397 52.28 -36.77 -12.76
N SER A 398 53.28 -36.04 -13.24
CA SER A 398 54.68 -36.30 -12.97
C SER A 398 55.37 -35.05 -12.42
N TRP A 399 56.10 -35.24 -11.32
CA TRP A 399 57.02 -34.28 -10.72
C TRP A 399 58.41 -34.88 -10.80
N ALA A 400 59.32 -34.22 -11.50
CA ALA A 400 60.69 -34.69 -11.66
C ALA A 400 61.68 -33.58 -11.31
N GLU A 401 62.57 -33.89 -10.36
CA GLU A 401 63.65 -33.02 -9.89
C GLU A 401 64.96 -33.42 -10.59
N GLN A 402 65.68 -32.43 -11.12
CA GLN A 402 66.89 -32.61 -11.90
C GLN A 402 67.99 -31.68 -11.39
N ASP A 403 69.24 -32.08 -11.62
CA ASP A 403 70.44 -31.29 -11.25
C ASP A 403 70.48 -30.88 -9.77
N GLY A 404 69.87 -31.71 -8.92
CA GLY A 404 69.81 -31.55 -7.47
C GLY A 404 70.92 -32.30 -6.71
N PRO A 405 70.95 -32.17 -5.37
CA PRO A 405 71.82 -32.97 -4.53
C PRO A 405 71.50 -34.46 -4.63
N VAL A 406 72.46 -35.32 -4.29
CA VAL A 406 72.26 -36.78 -4.26
C VAL A 406 71.18 -37.12 -3.25
N VAL A 407 70.09 -37.74 -3.72
CA VAL A 407 68.96 -38.13 -2.88
C VAL A 407 69.34 -39.31 -1.99
N ALA A 408 69.26 -39.10 -0.67
CA ALA A 408 69.42 -40.17 0.32
C ALA A 408 68.08 -40.78 0.72
N VAL A 409 68.09 -42.04 1.17
CA VAL A 409 66.87 -42.70 1.67
C VAL A 409 66.36 -41.96 2.90
N PRO A 410 65.09 -41.51 2.93
CA PRO A 410 64.57 -40.77 4.05
C PRO A 410 64.50 -41.63 5.32
N THR A 411 64.92 -41.06 6.46
CA THR A 411 64.92 -41.73 7.77
C THR A 411 63.59 -41.58 8.52
N ARG A 412 62.68 -40.76 8.01
CA ARG A 412 61.33 -40.51 8.53
C ARG A 412 60.33 -40.41 7.38
N ILE A 413 59.10 -40.86 7.61
CA ILE A 413 57.96 -40.58 6.74
C ILE A 413 57.25 -39.36 7.32
N GLY A 414 57.22 -38.27 6.56
CA GLY A 414 56.55 -37.03 6.95
C GLY A 414 55.09 -37.02 6.52
N PHE A 415 54.48 -35.83 6.55
CA PHE A 415 53.09 -35.61 6.13
C PHE A 415 52.86 -35.76 4.62
N GLY A 416 53.87 -35.42 3.81
CA GLY A 416 53.80 -35.39 2.34
C GLY A 416 54.18 -36.69 1.64
#